data_AF-A0A530AIJ2-F1
#
_entry.id   AF-A0A530AIJ2-F1
#
_cell.length_a   1.000
_cell.length_b   1.000
_cell.length_c   1.000
_cell.angle_alpha   90.00
_cell.angle_beta   90.00
_cell.angle_gamma   90.00
#
_symmetry.space_group_name_H-M   'P 1'
#
loop_
_entity.id
_entity.type
_entity.pdbx_description
1 polymer ?
#
loop_
_entity_poly.entity_id
_entity_poly.type
_entity_poly.pdbx_seq_one_letter_code
_entity_poly.pdbx_strand_id
1 'polypeptide(L)'
;AKTLDACVKEIDAIADAARSVRKDVILLCHGGPISMPDDARYILERCEGLHGFYGASSMERLPAEAAIARQTADFKAITKKKG
;
A
#
# COMPACT_ATOMS: atom_id res chain seq x y z
N ALA A 1 -10.90 -6.88 7.28
CA ALA A 1 -10.68 -5.87 6.22
C ALA A 1 -11.39 -6.33 4.94
N LYS A 2 -11.69 -5.42 4.00
CA LYS A 2 -12.19 -5.80 2.67
C LYS A 2 -11.16 -6.68 1.94
N THR A 3 -11.60 -7.48 0.97
CA THR A 3 -10.68 -8.15 0.04
C THR A 3 -10.22 -7.17 -1.04
N LEU A 4 -9.09 -7.44 -1.70
CA LEU A 4 -8.63 -6.63 -2.83
C LEU A 4 -9.67 -6.61 -3.96
N ASP A 5 -10.35 -7.73 -4.24
CA ASP A 5 -11.40 -7.79 -5.26
C ASP A 5 -12.62 -6.92 -4.93
N ALA A 6 -12.98 -6.82 -3.65
CA ALA A 6 -14.04 -5.91 -3.22
C ALA A 6 -13.61 -4.46 -3.41
N CYS A 7 -12.33 -4.14 -3.16
CA CYS A 7 -11.78 -2.82 -3.42
C CYS A 7 -11.78 -2.47 -4.91
N VAL A 8 -11.44 -3.41 -5.81
CA VAL A 8 -11.49 -3.17 -7.28
C VAL A 8 -12.87 -2.66 -7.69
N LYS A 9 -13.93 -3.39 -7.33
CA LYS A 9 -15.31 -3.04 -7.69
C LYS A 9 -15.72 -1.65 -7.19
N GLU A 10 -15.33 -1.31 -5.96
CA GLU A 10 -15.66 -0.01 -5.37
C GLU A 10 -14.87 1.13 -6.00
N ILE A 11 -13.58 0.90 -6.27
CA ILE A 11 -12.72 1.90 -6.90
C ILE A 11 -13.21 2.21 -8.32
N ASP A 12 -13.56 1.21 -9.11
CA ASP A 12 -14.09 1.41 -10.46
C ASP A 12 -15.39 2.22 -10.44
N ALA A 13 -16.32 1.90 -9.53
CA ALA A 13 -17.56 2.65 -9.37
C ALA A 13 -17.32 4.13 -9.00
N ILE A 14 -16.33 4.41 -8.13
CA ILE A 14 -15.94 5.77 -7.75
C ILE A 14 -15.25 6.49 -8.92
N ALA A 15 -14.39 5.78 -9.66
CA ALA A 15 -13.67 6.31 -10.81
C ALA A 15 -14.63 6.73 -11.93
N ASP A 16 -15.61 5.88 -12.25
CA ASP A 16 -16.66 6.15 -13.25
C ASP A 16 -17.50 7.36 -12.85
N ALA A 17 -17.94 7.41 -11.59
CA ALA A 17 -18.68 8.55 -11.06
C ALA A 17 -17.88 9.86 -11.18
N ALA A 18 -16.61 9.86 -10.81
CA ALA A 18 -15.75 11.04 -10.92
C ALA A 18 -15.55 11.48 -12.38
N ARG A 19 -15.32 10.53 -13.29
CA ARG A 19 -15.10 10.81 -14.72
C ARG A 19 -16.36 11.28 -15.43
N SER A 20 -17.54 10.90 -14.95
CA SER A 20 -18.82 11.42 -15.46
C SER A 20 -18.97 12.93 -15.26
N VAL A 21 -18.32 13.49 -14.23
CA VAL A 21 -18.30 14.93 -13.94
C VAL A 21 -17.13 15.63 -14.64
N ARG A 22 -15.93 15.03 -14.58
CA ARG A 22 -14.72 15.60 -15.17
C ARG A 22 -13.78 14.52 -15.69
N LYS A 23 -13.56 14.50 -17.00
CA LYS A 23 -12.84 13.42 -17.71
C LYS A 23 -11.36 13.30 -17.35
N ASP A 24 -10.69 14.40 -16.98
CA ASP A 24 -9.25 14.50 -16.73
C ASP A 24 -8.88 14.48 -15.23
N VAL A 25 -9.79 14.02 -14.36
CA VAL A 25 -9.50 13.86 -12.93
C VAL A 25 -8.38 12.85 -12.68
N ILE A 26 -7.40 13.24 -11.85
CA ILE A 26 -6.37 12.34 -11.35
C ILE A 26 -6.97 11.52 -10.19
N LEU A 27 -6.99 10.21 -10.39
CA LEU A 27 -7.47 9.22 -9.43
C LEU A 27 -6.30 8.43 -8.84
N LEU A 28 -6.26 8.33 -7.52
CA LEU A 28 -5.30 7.53 -6.75
C LEU A 28 -6.08 6.58 -5.82
N CYS A 29 -5.55 5.37 -5.59
CA CYS A 29 -6.08 4.47 -4.56
C CYS A 29 -5.33 4.65 -3.22
N HIS A 30 -6.02 4.38 -2.10
CA HIS A 30 -5.46 4.51 -0.76
C HIS A 30 -6.20 3.63 0.26
N GLY A 31 -5.45 3.09 1.23
CA GLY A 31 -6.01 2.51 2.44
C GLY A 31 -6.63 1.13 2.26
N GLY A 32 -7.43 0.72 3.26
CA GLY A 32 -8.02 -0.62 3.29
C GLY A 32 -6.94 -1.72 3.28
N PRO A 33 -7.11 -2.79 2.48
CA PRO A 33 -6.11 -3.84 2.34
C PRO A 33 -4.91 -3.45 1.45
N ILE A 34 -4.85 -2.22 0.90
CA ILE A 34 -3.78 -1.78 -0.01
C ILE A 34 -2.63 -1.20 0.81
N SER A 35 -1.75 -2.07 1.30
CA SER A 35 -0.73 -1.70 2.30
C SER A 35 0.70 -1.90 1.84
N MET A 36 0.93 -2.78 0.88
CA MET A 36 2.23 -3.10 0.33
C MET A 36 2.29 -2.84 -1.19
N PRO A 37 3.49 -2.74 -1.79
CA PRO A 37 3.63 -2.51 -3.22
C PRO A 37 2.86 -3.52 -4.11
N ASP A 38 2.80 -4.79 -3.70
CA ASP A 38 2.09 -5.82 -4.46
C ASP A 38 0.56 -5.65 -4.38
N ASP A 39 0.02 -5.16 -3.27
CA ASP A 39 -1.40 -4.81 -3.17
C ASP A 39 -1.73 -3.63 -4.08
N ALA A 40 -0.88 -2.60 -4.09
CA ALA A 40 -1.05 -1.43 -4.95
C ALA A 40 -0.97 -1.82 -6.43
N ARG A 41 0.00 -2.69 -6.79
CA ARG A 41 0.11 -3.28 -8.13
C ARG A 41 -1.16 -4.04 -8.50
N TYR A 42 -1.67 -4.89 -7.62
CA TYR A 42 -2.87 -5.69 -7.86
C TYR A 42 -4.05 -4.80 -8.28
N ILE A 43 -4.24 -3.69 -7.58
CA ILE A 43 -5.30 -2.71 -7.83
C ILE A 43 -5.05 -1.95 -9.14
N LEU A 44 -3.85 -1.44 -9.36
CA LEU A 44 -3.51 -0.68 -10.57
C LEU A 44 -3.63 -1.52 -11.85
N GLU A 45 -3.39 -2.83 -11.78
CA GLU A 45 -3.56 -3.75 -12.90
C GLU A 45 -5.03 -4.09 -13.20
N ARG A 46 -5.96 -3.84 -12.27
CA ARG A 46 -7.38 -4.25 -12.38
C ARG A 46 -8.36 -3.10 -12.46
N CYS A 47 -8.00 -1.92 -11.95
CA CYS A 47 -8.81 -0.71 -12.04
C CYS A 47 -8.32 0.18 -13.17
N GLU A 48 -9.08 0.23 -14.26
CA GLU A 48 -8.71 1.04 -15.42
C GLU A 48 -8.74 2.55 -15.09
N GLY A 49 -7.70 3.25 -15.54
CA GLY A 49 -7.63 4.71 -15.39
C GLY A 49 -7.29 5.20 -13.97
N LEU A 50 -6.80 4.34 -13.07
CA LEU A 50 -6.05 4.84 -11.92
C LEU A 50 -4.68 5.38 -12.36
N HIS A 51 -4.18 6.39 -11.65
CA HIS A 51 -2.90 7.03 -11.95
C HIS A 51 -1.84 6.78 -10.89
N GLY A 52 -2.19 6.09 -9.80
CA GLY A 52 -1.23 5.75 -8.76
C GLY A 52 -1.87 5.40 -7.42
N PHE A 53 -1.02 5.40 -6.40
CA PHE A 53 -1.34 5.05 -5.02
C PHE A 53 -0.84 6.14 -4.08
N TYR A 54 -1.66 6.51 -3.09
CA TYR A 54 -1.26 7.42 -2.02
C TYR A 54 -0.93 6.60 -0.76
N GLY A 55 0.33 6.65 -0.33
CA GLY A 55 0.83 5.96 0.85
C GLY A 55 1.04 6.90 2.04
N ALA A 56 0.71 6.42 3.24
CA ALA A 56 1.07 7.07 4.51
C ALA A 56 1.77 6.04 5.42
N SER A 57 1.02 5.27 6.20
CA SER A 57 1.59 4.22 7.07
C SER A 57 2.39 3.16 6.30
N SER A 58 2.02 2.86 5.05
CA SER A 58 2.76 1.95 4.17
C SER A 58 4.13 2.48 3.76
N MET A 59 4.32 3.80 3.79
CA MET A 59 5.55 4.46 3.36
C MET A 59 6.48 4.79 4.53
N GLU A 60 5.93 5.13 5.71
CA GLU A 60 6.74 5.53 6.86
C GLU A 60 6.71 4.50 8.01
N ARG A 61 5.53 4.10 8.48
CA ARG A 61 5.38 3.36 9.74
C ARG A 61 5.82 1.91 9.60
N LEU A 62 5.22 1.17 8.67
CA LEU A 62 5.51 -0.25 8.45
C LEU A 62 6.99 -0.51 8.13
N PRO A 63 7.64 0.23 7.19
CA PRO A 63 9.05 0.02 6.93
C PRO A 63 9.93 0.43 8.11
N ALA A 64 9.62 1.53 8.83
CA ALA A 64 10.38 1.93 10.00
C ALA A 64 10.28 0.90 11.14
N GLU A 65 9.08 0.41 11.45
CA GLU A 65 8.85 -0.61 12.47
C GLU A 65 9.66 -1.88 12.18
N ALA A 66 9.61 -2.39 10.95
CA ALA A 66 10.35 -3.58 10.54
C ALA A 66 11.87 -3.37 10.63
N ALA A 67 12.38 -2.25 10.13
CA ALA A 67 13.81 -1.95 10.13
C ALA A 67 14.36 -1.77 11.56
N ILE A 68 13.67 -1.01 12.42
CA ILE A 68 14.08 -0.78 13.80
C ILE A 68 14.05 -2.07 14.61
N ALA A 69 13.00 -2.88 14.46
CA ALA A 69 12.90 -4.18 15.15
C ALA A 69 14.04 -5.12 14.75
N ARG A 70 14.31 -5.23 13.44
CA ARG A 70 15.41 -6.06 12.91
C ARG A 70 16.77 -5.59 13.43
N GLN A 71 17.07 -4.29 13.33
CA GLN A 71 18.34 -3.73 13.79
C GLN A 71 18.56 -3.98 15.30
N THR A 72 17.50 -3.82 16.09
CA THR A 72 17.54 -4.09 17.53
C THR A 72 17.82 -5.58 17.82
N ALA A 73 17.15 -6.47 17.10
CA ALA A 73 17.37 -7.92 17.23
C ALA A 73 18.82 -8.31 16.85
N ASP A 74 19.35 -7.74 15.76
CA ASP A 74 20.71 -8.01 15.28
C ASP A 74 21.76 -7.60 16.34
N PHE A 75 21.62 -6.43 16.97
CA PHE A 75 22.51 -6.03 18.08
C PHE A 75 22.38 -6.94 19.31
N LYS A 76 21.15 -7.34 19.65
CA LYS A 76 20.89 -8.24 20.77
C LYS A 76 21.48 -9.64 20.57
N ALA A 77 21.68 -10.08 19.33
CA ALA A 77 22.22 -11.39 18.99
C ALA A 77 23.76 -11.47 19.09
N ILE A 78 24.46 -10.35 19.26
CA ILE A 78 25.92 -10.35 19.37
C ILE A 78 26.35 -11.09 20.64
N THR A 79 27.21 -12.10 20.47
CA THR A 79 27.85 -12.82 21.58
C THR A 79 29.37 -12.73 21.46
N LYS A 80 30.06 -12.63 22.59
CA LYS A 80 31.53 -12.68 22.63
C LYS A 80 31.98 -14.12 22.43
N LYS A 81 32.95 -14.37 21.56
CA LYS A 81 33.63 -15.68 21.51
C LYS A 81 34.23 -15.97 22.90
N LYS A 82 33.90 -17.13 23.47
CA LYS A 82 34.57 -17.62 24.67
C LYS A 82 36.06 -17.81 24.31
N GLY A 83 36.92 -17.15 25.07
CA GLY A 83 38.37 -17.40 25.05
C GLY A 83 38.70 -18.70 25.76
#